data_AF-A0A2E9BL65-F1
#
_entry.id   AF-A0A2E9BL65-F1
#
_cell.length_a   1.000
_cell.length_b   1.000
_cell.length_c   1.000
_cell.angle_alpha   90.00
_cell.angle_beta   90.00
_cell.angle_gamma   90.00
#
_symmetry.space_group_name_H-M   'P 1'
#
loop_
_entity.id
_entity.type
_entity.pdbx_description
1 polymer ?
#
loop_
_entity_poly.entity_id
_entity_poly.type
_entity_poly.pdbx_seq_one_letter_code
_entity_poly.pdbx_strand_id
1 'polypeptide(L)' 'MSASRYPVSLVTWGDQLIPYRMAEHRANEAEAFSAGFNLTTQVERWIDGEPWLVTEVDFFELARLLDKAREVHP' A
#
# COMPACT_ATOMS: atom_id res chain seq x y z
N MET A 1 13.29 -30.76 10.35
CA MET A 1 12.83 -29.39 10.65
C MET A 1 11.88 -28.98 9.53
N SER A 2 10.58 -28.90 9.83
CA SER A 2 9.57 -28.48 8.85
C SER A 2 9.59 -26.95 8.77
N ALA A 3 9.99 -26.38 7.64
CA ALA A 3 9.77 -24.97 7.38
C ALA A 3 8.26 -24.78 7.22
N SER A 4 7.60 -24.17 8.21
CA SER A 4 6.19 -23.79 8.08
C SER A 4 6.04 -22.87 6.87
N ARG A 5 5.57 -23.44 5.75
CA ARG A 5 5.19 -22.71 4.54
C ARG A 5 3.88 -21.97 4.83
N TYR A 6 3.97 -20.87 5.55
CA TYR A 6 2.88 -19.90 5.51
C TYR A 6 2.77 -19.37 4.08
N PRO A 7 1.57 -19.24 3.52
CA PRO A 7 1.41 -18.66 2.19
C PRO A 7 1.98 -17.25 2.21
N VAL A 8 2.85 -16.94 1.25
CA VAL A 8 3.32 -15.58 1.04
C VAL A 8 2.13 -14.81 0.48
N SER A 9 1.59 -13.87 1.25
CA SER A 9 0.59 -12.92 0.73
C SER A 9 1.27 -12.04 -0.32
N LEU A 10 0.79 -12.11 -1.55
CA LEU A 10 1.25 -11.28 -2.66
C LEU A 10 0.23 -10.17 -2.93
N VAL A 11 0.72 -9.01 -3.40
CA VAL A 11 -0.11 -7.89 -3.84
C VAL A 11 0.37 -7.38 -5.20
N THR A 12 -0.56 -6.80 -5.95
CA THR A 12 -0.27 -6.14 -7.22
C THR A 12 0.41 -4.80 -6.98
N TRP A 13 1.52 -4.56 -7.68
CA TRP A 13 2.33 -3.35 -7.61
C TRP A 13 2.68 -2.88 -9.03
N GLY A 14 1.82 -2.03 -9.59
CA GLY A 14 1.85 -1.74 -11.02
C GLY A 14 1.62 -3.03 -11.81
N ASP A 15 2.57 -3.38 -12.68
CA ASP A 15 2.50 -4.57 -13.54
C ASP A 15 3.13 -5.82 -12.89
N GLN A 16 3.55 -5.74 -11.62
CA GLN A 16 4.26 -6.81 -10.91
C GLN A 16 3.46 -7.34 -9.71
N LEU A 17 3.80 -8.55 -9.27
CA LEU A 17 3.36 -9.08 -7.97
C LEU A 17 4.54 -9.07 -7.00
N ILE A 18 4.36 -8.40 -5.85
CA ILE A 18 5.38 -8.34 -4.80
C ILE A 18 4.85 -8.92 -3.48
N PRO A 19 5.73 -9.38 -2.57
CA PRO A 19 5.31 -9.78 -1.21
C PRO A 19 4.66 -8.62 -0.46
N TYR A 20 3.57 -8.87 0.25
CA TYR A 20 2.86 -7.86 1.06
C TYR A 20 3.79 -7.13 2.03
N ARG A 21 4.71 -7.84 2.70
CA ARG A 21 5.69 -7.23 3.62
C ARG A 21 6.58 -6.19 2.94
N MET A 22 6.88 -6.38 1.66
CA MET A 22 7.66 -5.43 0.87
C MET A 22 6.83 -4.20 0.50
N ALA A 23 5.55 -4.39 0.15
CA ALA A 23 4.62 -3.29 -0.07
C ALA A 23 4.43 -2.44 1.21
N GLU A 24 4.27 -3.10 2.36
CA GLU A 24 4.15 -2.45 3.68
C GLU A 24 5.42 -1.64 4.02
N HIS A 25 6.60 -2.21 3.79
CA HIS A 25 7.85 -1.49 4.00
C HIS A 25 7.93 -0.22 3.14
N ARG A 26 7.59 -0.31 1.84
CA ARG A 26 7.57 0.84 0.92
C ARG A 26 6.53 1.90 1.33
N ALA A 27 5.36 1.49 1.80
CA ALA A 27 4.34 2.39 2.32
C ALA A 27 4.83 3.18 3.54
N ASN A 28 5.53 2.53 4.47
CA ASN A 28 6.11 3.19 5.64
C ASN A 28 7.21 4.21 5.25
N GLU A 29 8.04 3.89 4.25
CA GLU A 29 9.01 4.85 3.71
C GLU A 29 8.32 6.06 3.06
N ALA A 30 7.23 5.82 2.32
CA ALA A 30 6.44 6.89 1.71
C ALA A 30 5.78 7.78 2.76
N GLU A 31 5.24 7.22 3.84
CA GLU A 31 4.72 7.97 4.98
C GLU A 31 5.81 8.90 5.56
N ALA A 32 6.99 8.36 5.87
CA ALA A 32 8.10 9.13 6.41
C ALA A 32 8.58 10.25 5.45
N PHE A 33 8.61 9.96 4.14
CA PHE A 33 9.02 10.93 3.11
C PHE A 33 7.99 12.04 2.90
N SER A 34 6.70 11.73 3.04
CA SER A 34 5.60 12.64 2.70
C SER A 34 5.58 13.94 3.50
N ALA A 35 6.30 14.02 4.63
CA ALA A 35 6.43 15.21 5.47
C ALA A 35 5.09 15.89 5.81
N GLY A 36 4.01 15.11 5.97
CA GLY A 36 2.66 15.59 6.26
C GLY A 36 1.75 15.74 5.04
N PHE A 37 2.22 15.39 3.83
CA PHE A 37 1.34 15.23 2.67
C PHE A 37 0.53 13.93 2.78
N ASN A 38 -0.79 14.06 2.84
CA ASN A 38 -1.72 12.93 2.91
C ASN A 38 -2.41 12.73 1.57
N LEU A 39 -2.01 11.69 0.84
CA LEU A 39 -2.81 11.17 -0.26
C LEU A 39 -3.98 10.40 0.33
N THR A 40 -5.21 10.74 -0.07
CA THR A 40 -6.40 10.05 0.42
C THR A 40 -7.17 9.38 -0.70
N THR A 41 -7.84 8.29 -0.36
CA THR A 41 -8.73 7.53 -1.23
C THR A 41 -10.06 7.27 -0.54
N GLN A 42 -11.12 7.05 -1.31
CA GLN A 42 -12.41 6.64 -0.79
C GLN A 42 -12.51 5.12 -0.86
N VAL A 43 -12.76 4.48 0.28
CA VAL A 43 -12.99 3.04 0.39
C VAL A 43 -14.36 2.77 0.99
N GLU A 44 -14.98 1.67 0.55
CA GLU A 44 -16.19 1.16 1.19
C GLU A 44 -15.80 0.35 2.43
N ARG A 45 -16.37 0.69 3.58
CA ARG A 45 -16.23 -0.07 4.83
C ARG A 45 -17.58 -0.41 5.43
N TRP A 46 -17.66 -1.59 6.02
CA TRP A 46 -18.84 -2.03 6.76
C TRP A 46 -18.73 -1.56 8.21
N ILE A 47 -19.65 -0.69 8.65
CA ILE A 47 -19.72 -0.14 10.01
C ILE A 47 -21.15 -0.36 10.51
N ASP A 48 -21.28 -1.03 11.65
CA ASP A 48 -22.57 -1.37 12.27
C ASP A 48 -23.54 -2.10 11.32
N GLY A 49 -23.01 -2.92 10.41
CA GLY A 49 -23.79 -3.73 9.46
C GLY A 49 -24.21 -3.01 8.18
N GLU A 50 -23.81 -1.76 7.99
CA GLU A 50 -24.12 -0.95 6.80
C GLU A 50 -22.84 -0.58 6.04
N PRO A 51 -22.87 -0.45 4.69
CA PRO A 51 -21.74 0.02 3.90
C PRO A 51 -21.62 1.55 3.96
N TRP A 52 -20.44 2.04 4.27
CA TRP A 52 -20.09 3.46 4.32
C TRP A 52 -18.94 3.76 3.39
N LEU A 53 -19.02 4.90 2.69
CA LEU A 53 -17.88 5.46 1.98
C LEU A 53 -17.06 6.30 2.95
N VAL A 54 -15.83 5.88 3.22
CA VAL A 54 -14.91 6.57 4.13
C VAL A 54 -13.67 7.03 3.39
N THR A 55 -13.14 8.19 3.79
CA THR A 55 -11.89 8.73 3.26
C THR A 55 -10.73 8.29 4.15
N GLU A 56 -9.74 7.62 3.56
CA GLU A 56 -8.57 7.09 4.27
C GLU A 56 -7.28 7.57 3.63
N VAL A 57 -6.22 7.68 4.43
CA VAL A 57 -4.87 7.96 3.93
C VAL A 57 -4.31 6.69 3.30
N ASP A 58 -3.84 6.79 2.06
CA ASP A 58 -3.36 5.67 1.27
C ASP A 58 -1.86 5.78 0.97
N PHE A 59 -1.06 5.28 1.93
CA PHE A 59 0.39 5.24 1.78
C PHE A 59 0.87 4.17 0.78
N PHE A 60 0.04 3.17 0.46
CA PHE A 60 0.36 2.18 -0.56
C PHE A 60 0.30 2.81 -1.95
N GLU A 61 -0.74 3.60 -2.24
CA GLU A 61 -0.83 4.37 -3.47
C GLU A 61 0.27 5.43 -3.54
N LEU A 62 0.54 6.14 -2.44
CA LEU A 62 1.63 7.12 -2.43
C LEU A 62 2.98 6.47 -2.76
N ALA A 63 3.29 5.33 -2.17
CA ALA A 63 4.51 4.58 -2.45
C ALA A 63 4.60 4.14 -3.91
N ARG A 64 3.49 3.68 -4.53
CA ARG A 64 3.45 3.33 -5.96
C ARG A 64 3.75 4.53 -6.85
N LEU A 65 3.18 5.70 -6.52
CA LEU A 65 3.44 6.94 -7.26
C LEU A 65 4.91 7.37 -7.14
N LEU A 66 5.51 7.24 -5.96
CA LEU A 66 6.92 7.55 -5.74
C LEU A 66 7.85 6.61 -6.50
N ASP A 67 7.58 5.31 -6.48
CA ASP A 67 8.35 4.33 -7.26
C ASP A 67 8.27 4.64 -8.77
N LYS A 68 7.07 4.90 -9.28
CA LYS A 68 6.88 5.29 -10.68
C LYS A 68 7.59 6.59 -11.04
N ALA A 69 7.59 7.58 -10.14
CA ALA A 69 8.31 8.83 -10.36
C ALA A 69 9.83 8.62 -10.45
N ARG A 70 10.40 7.73 -9.62
CA ARG A 70 11.82 7.35 -9.65
C ARG A 70 12.20 6.64 -10.95
N GLU A 71 11.32 5.80 -11.50
CA GLU A 71 11.57 5.14 -12.80
C GLU A 71 11.65 6.16 -13.96
N VAL A 72 10.88 7.24 -13.89
CA VAL A 72 10.90 8.32 -14.89
C VAL A 72 12.10 9.27 -14.70
N HIS A 73 12.55 9.45 -13.45
CA HIS A 73 13.63 10.36 -13.07
C HIS A 73 14.72 9.64 -12.24
N PRO A 74 15.67 8.95 -12.91
CA PRO A 74 16.68 8.12 -12.24
C PRO A 74 17.78 8.92 -11.52
#